data_AF-A0A0C2G1N2-F1
#
_entry.id   AF-A0A0C2G1N2-F1
#
_cell.length_a   1.000
_cell.length_b   1.000
_cell.length_c   1.000
_cell.angle_alpha   90.00
_cell.angle_beta   90.00
_cell.angle_gamma   90.00
#
_symmetry.space_group_name_H-M   'P 1'
#
loop_
_entity.id
_entity.type
_entity.pdbx_description
1 polymer ?
#
loop_
_entity_poly.entity_id
_entity_poly.type
_entity_poly.pdbx_seq_one_letter_code
_entity_poly.pdbx_strand_id
1 'polypeptide(L)'
;MNTFLLALIIIGAAECGTYEMKKRLPEPPFLKDMTREAKREYHDILRNRNETIAEQKQQVLAWARNHNIEAQVQEFEAELSEHKTELRANVTGLLAALPQAYQQLNKLGTTKTKRQSS
;
A
#
# COMPACT_ATOMS: atom_id res chain seq x y z
N MET A 1 30.34 -12.35 15.90
CA MET A 1 29.55 -12.92 14.78
C MET A 1 28.08 -12.60 15.08
N ASN A 2 27.40 -11.62 14.50
CA ASN A 2 27.67 -10.80 13.33
C ASN A 2 27.00 -9.42 13.52
N THR A 3 27.60 -8.53 14.32
CA THR A 3 27.17 -7.12 14.47
C THR A 3 27.27 -6.31 13.17
N PHE A 4 27.92 -6.87 12.14
CA PHE A 4 27.97 -6.35 10.78
C PHE A 4 26.61 -6.35 10.05
N LEU A 5 25.59 -7.08 10.52
CA LEU A 5 24.26 -7.04 9.89
C LEU A 5 23.41 -5.83 10.30
N LEU A 6 23.75 -5.16 11.41
CA LEU A 6 23.07 -3.90 11.81
C LEU A 6 23.73 -2.66 11.18
N ALA A 7 25.00 -2.75 10.80
CA ALA A 7 25.72 -1.64 10.16
C ALA A 7 25.22 -1.32 8.74
N LEU A 8 24.61 -2.29 8.03
CA LEU A 8 24.04 -2.06 6.70
C LEU A 8 22.66 -1.36 6.72
N ILE A 9 22.05 -1.17 7.90
CA ILE A 9 20.79 -0.43 8.04
C ILE A 9 21.06 1.06 8.31
N ILE A 10 22.24 1.42 8.81
CA ILE A 10 22.55 2.80 9.22
C ILE A 10 23.44 3.52 8.19
N ILE A 11 24.21 2.81 7.36
CA ILE A 11 25.02 3.39 6.27
C ILE A 11 24.22 3.40 4.95
N GLY A 12 23.06 4.05 4.99
CA GLY A 12 22.28 4.46 3.82
C GLY A 12 21.57 5.80 4.05
N ALA A 13 21.93 6.49 5.14
CA ALA A 13 21.26 7.69 5.62
C ALA A 13 22.06 8.99 5.39
N ALA A 14 23.20 8.95 4.70
CA ALA A 14 24.02 10.16 4.49
C ALA A 14 23.98 10.72 3.05
N GLU A 15 23.51 9.97 2.05
CA GLU A 15 23.46 10.49 0.67
C GLU A 15 22.42 9.79 -0.22
N CYS A 16 21.35 9.24 0.37
CA CYS A 16 20.10 9.11 -0.38
C CYS A 16 19.40 10.46 -0.29
N GLY A 17 19.89 11.43 -1.08
CA GLY A 17 19.18 12.67 -1.33
C GLY A 17 17.76 12.31 -1.68
N THR A 18 16.82 12.74 -0.82
CA THR A 18 15.35 12.73 -1.00
C THR A 18 14.88 12.12 -2.32
N TYR A 19 15.04 10.81 -2.47
CA TYR A 19 14.28 10.06 -3.45
C TYR A 19 12.93 9.87 -2.78
N GLU A 20 12.19 10.97 -2.71
CA GLU A 20 10.74 10.98 -2.72
C GLU A 20 10.36 10.23 -4.00
N MET A 21 10.45 8.90 -3.97
CA MET A 21 9.61 8.02 -4.75
C MET A 21 8.21 8.35 -4.25
N LYS A 22 7.67 9.48 -4.73
CA LYS A 22 6.24 9.67 -4.86
C LYS A 22 5.81 8.45 -5.65
N LYS A 23 5.44 7.36 -4.96
CA LYS A 23 4.67 6.27 -5.53
C LYS A 23 3.49 7.01 -6.14
N ARG A 24 3.55 7.23 -7.46
CA ARG A 24 2.42 7.79 -8.19
C ARG A 24 1.36 6.73 -8.03
N LEU A 25 0.44 6.95 -7.09
CA LEU A 25 -0.76 6.14 -7.06
C LEU A 25 -1.32 6.20 -8.48
N PRO A 26 -1.65 5.05 -9.09
CA PRO A 26 -2.23 5.03 -10.41
C PRO A 26 -3.45 5.97 -10.42
N GLU A 27 -3.52 6.83 -11.42
CA GLU A 27 -4.61 7.79 -11.55
C GLU A 27 -5.93 7.02 -11.67
N PRO A 28 -6.97 7.37 -10.88
CA PRO A 28 -8.29 6.76 -11.02
C PRO A 28 -8.80 6.84 -12.47
N PRO A 29 -9.40 5.77 -13.02
CA PRO A 29 -9.85 5.74 -14.41
C PRO A 29 -10.80 6.88 -14.79
N PHE A 30 -11.71 7.26 -13.87
CA PHE A 30 -12.68 8.34 -14.10
C PHE A 30 -12.04 9.73 -14.25
N LEU A 31 -10.76 9.90 -13.90
CA LEU A 31 -10.04 11.16 -14.12
C LEU A 31 -9.43 11.27 -15.52
N LYS A 32 -9.32 10.19 -16.30
CA LYS A 32 -8.55 10.21 -17.55
C LYS A 32 -9.01 11.31 -18.51
N ASP A 33 -10.31 11.42 -18.71
CA ASP A 33 -10.93 12.33 -19.68
C ASP A 33 -11.33 13.70 -19.08
N MET A 34 -10.96 13.96 -17.82
CA MET A 34 -11.29 15.22 -17.16
C MET A 34 -10.32 16.35 -17.49
N THR A 35 -10.80 17.58 -17.38
CA THR A 35 -9.96 18.77 -17.49
C THR A 35 -8.91 18.82 -16.39
N ARG A 36 -7.81 19.55 -16.64
CA ARG A 36 -6.74 19.72 -15.65
C ARG A 36 -7.26 20.41 -14.38
N GLU A 37 -8.23 21.29 -14.54
CA GLU A 37 -8.88 22.03 -13.46
C GLU A 37 -9.69 21.07 -12.58
N ALA A 38 -10.51 20.21 -13.18
CA ALA A 38 -11.27 19.20 -12.43
C ALA A 38 -10.37 18.20 -11.72
N LYS A 39 -9.28 17.75 -12.36
CA LYS A 39 -8.26 16.90 -11.70
C LYS A 39 -7.61 17.61 -10.51
N ARG A 40 -7.38 18.92 -10.61
CA ARG A 40 -6.81 19.72 -9.51
C ARG A 40 -7.77 19.77 -8.33
N GLU A 41 -9.05 20.10 -8.57
CA GLU A 41 -10.08 20.12 -7.54
C GLU A 41 -10.17 18.78 -6.79
N TYR A 42 -10.20 17.67 -7.53
CA TYR A 42 -10.18 16.33 -6.95
C TYR A 42 -8.97 16.11 -6.02
N HIS A 43 -7.77 16.47 -6.49
CA HIS A 43 -6.57 16.33 -5.68
C HIS A 43 -6.52 17.27 -4.48
N ASP A 44 -7.13 18.45 -4.57
CA ASP A 44 -7.19 19.40 -3.45
C ASP A 44 -8.09 18.86 -2.33
N ILE A 45 -9.22 18.22 -2.66
CA ILE A 45 -10.06 17.49 -1.69
C ILE A 45 -9.22 16.43 -0.97
N LEU A 46 -8.49 15.60 -1.71
CA LEU A 46 -7.68 14.52 -1.11
C LEU A 46 -6.47 14.99 -0.30
N ARG A 47 -5.98 16.20 -0.56
CA ARG A 47 -4.84 16.78 0.17
C ARG A 47 -5.27 17.44 1.48
N ASN A 48 -6.56 17.69 1.68
CA ASN A 48 -7.05 18.31 2.89
C ASN A 48 -6.84 17.37 4.09
N ARG A 49 -5.85 17.69 4.93
CA ARG A 49 -5.49 16.90 6.11
C ARG A 49 -6.36 17.19 7.34
N ASN A 50 -7.25 18.18 7.26
CA ASN A 50 -8.11 18.58 8.36
C ASN A 50 -9.41 17.77 8.41
N GLU A 51 -9.65 16.92 7.41
CA GLU A 51 -10.88 16.16 7.25
C GLU A 51 -10.64 14.66 7.41
N THR A 52 -11.67 13.98 7.89
CA THR A 52 -11.73 12.53 7.90
C THR A 52 -11.88 11.98 6.48
N ILE A 53 -11.50 10.72 6.30
CA ILE A 53 -11.69 10.01 5.02
C ILE A 53 -13.16 9.99 4.60
N ALA A 54 -14.09 9.94 5.57
CA ALA A 54 -15.53 9.96 5.29
C ALA A 54 -15.99 11.32 4.74
N GLU A 55 -15.49 12.42 5.30
CA GLU A 55 -15.78 13.78 4.82
C GLU A 55 -15.17 14.00 3.43
N GLN A 56 -13.92 13.58 3.21
CA GLN A 56 -13.29 13.63 1.89
C GLN A 56 -14.10 12.87 0.84
N LYS A 57 -14.61 11.68 1.17
CA LYS A 57 -15.49 10.91 0.27
C LYS A 57 -16.78 11.66 -0.07
N GLN A 58 -17.42 12.28 0.93
CA GLN A 58 -18.61 13.09 0.67
C GLN A 58 -18.32 14.27 -0.26
N GLN A 59 -17.15 14.90 -0.11
CA GLN A 59 -16.73 15.99 -1.00
C GLN A 59 -16.41 15.49 -2.42
N VAL A 60 -15.74 14.34 -2.55
CA VAL A 60 -15.51 13.71 -3.86
C VAL A 60 -16.84 13.39 -4.54
N LEU A 61 -17.85 12.88 -3.81
CA LEU A 61 -19.18 12.63 -4.39
C LEU A 61 -19.92 13.91 -4.80
N ALA A 62 -19.79 14.99 -4.02
CA ALA A 62 -20.36 16.28 -4.38
C ALA A 62 -19.68 16.88 -5.62
N TRP A 63 -18.34 16.81 -5.68
CA TRP A 63 -17.55 17.18 -6.85
C TRP A 63 -17.94 16.34 -8.08
N ALA A 64 -18.08 15.03 -7.93
CA ALA A 64 -18.46 14.12 -9.01
C ALA A 64 -19.84 14.44 -9.58
N ARG A 65 -20.80 14.83 -8.72
CA ARG A 65 -22.12 15.31 -9.14
C ARG A 65 -22.03 16.57 -9.99
N ASN A 66 -21.20 17.53 -9.60
CA ASN A 66 -21.01 18.77 -10.36
C ASN A 66 -20.39 18.52 -11.75
N HIS A 67 -19.60 17.45 -11.88
CA HIS A 67 -18.96 17.05 -13.13
C HIS A 67 -19.72 15.95 -13.89
N ASN A 68 -20.90 15.53 -13.42
CA ASN A 68 -21.74 14.47 -14.01
C ASN A 68 -21.04 13.09 -14.15
N ILE A 69 -20.14 12.76 -13.22
CA ILE A 69 -19.39 11.49 -13.19
C ILE A 69 -19.63 10.68 -11.90
N GLU A 70 -20.70 10.99 -11.16
CA GLU A 70 -21.02 10.33 -9.89
C GLU A 70 -21.06 8.80 -10.00
N ALA A 71 -21.68 8.26 -11.06
CA ALA A 71 -21.76 6.82 -11.27
C ALA A 71 -20.36 6.16 -11.42
N GLN A 72 -19.45 6.80 -12.15
CA GLN A 72 -18.09 6.29 -12.37
C GLN A 72 -17.26 6.31 -11.08
N VAL A 73 -17.47 7.34 -10.25
CA VAL A 73 -16.81 7.45 -8.95
C VAL A 73 -17.35 6.39 -7.98
N GLN A 74 -18.67 6.17 -7.95
CA GLN A 74 -19.29 5.15 -7.10
C GLN A 74 -18.87 3.73 -7.49
N GLU A 75 -18.80 3.43 -8.79
CA GLU A 75 -18.32 2.15 -9.33
C GLU A 75 -16.87 1.91 -8.89
N PHE A 76 -15.99 2.89 -9.09
CA PHE A 76 -14.59 2.78 -8.65
C PHE A 76 -14.45 2.61 -7.13
N GLU A 77 -15.29 3.27 -6.32
CA GLU A 77 -15.29 3.08 -4.86
C GLU A 77 -15.71 1.66 -4.46
N ALA A 78 -16.68 1.07 -5.17
CA ALA A 78 -17.11 -0.30 -4.93
C ALA A 78 -15.98 -1.29 -5.25
N GLU A 79 -15.34 -1.16 -6.42
CA GLU A 79 -14.20 -1.98 -6.84
C GLU A 79 -13.03 -1.88 -5.85
N LEU A 80 -12.69 -0.67 -5.40
CA LEU A 80 -11.65 -0.47 -4.39
C LEU A 80 -11.98 -1.13 -3.06
N SER A 81 -13.26 -1.11 -2.65
CA SER A 81 -13.71 -1.74 -1.42
C SER A 81 -13.56 -3.27 -1.48
N GLU A 82 -13.90 -3.86 -2.63
CA GLU A 82 -13.74 -5.29 -2.89
C GLU A 82 -12.25 -5.68 -2.86
N HIS A 83 -11.41 -5.01 -3.65
CA HIS A 83 -9.97 -5.27 -3.69
C HIS A 83 -9.30 -5.10 -2.32
N LYS A 84 -9.72 -4.10 -1.52
CA LYS A 84 -9.21 -3.90 -0.16
C LYS A 84 -9.60 -5.06 0.77
N THR A 85 -10.81 -5.59 0.61
CA THR A 85 -11.30 -6.73 1.39
C THR A 85 -10.53 -7.99 1.04
N GLU A 86 -10.33 -8.27 -0.25
CA GLU A 86 -9.54 -9.40 -0.73
C GLU A 86 -8.08 -9.30 -0.25
N LEU A 87 -7.44 -8.14 -0.43
CA LEU A 87 -6.08 -7.90 0.02
C LEU A 87 -5.94 -8.12 1.53
N ARG A 88 -6.91 -7.64 2.32
CA ARG A 88 -6.90 -7.84 3.77
C ARG A 88 -6.99 -9.33 4.11
N ALA A 89 -7.89 -10.07 3.48
CA ALA A 89 -8.02 -11.51 3.69
C ALA A 89 -6.73 -12.25 3.34
N ASN A 90 -6.11 -11.93 2.19
CA ASN A 90 -4.85 -12.53 1.74
C ASN A 90 -3.70 -12.24 2.72
N VAL A 91 -3.54 -10.98 3.15
CA VAL A 91 -2.53 -10.60 4.15
C VAL A 91 -2.78 -11.28 5.49
N THR A 92 -4.04 -11.38 5.95
CA THR A 92 -4.38 -12.11 7.16
C THR A 92 -4.03 -13.59 7.06
N GLY A 93 -4.31 -14.23 5.91
CA GLY A 93 -3.92 -15.62 5.66
C GLY A 93 -2.40 -15.84 5.71
N LEU A 94 -1.63 -14.94 5.09
CA LEU A 94 -0.16 -14.98 5.14
C LEU A 94 0.38 -14.83 6.57
N LEU A 95 -0.17 -13.88 7.34
CA LEU A 95 0.22 -13.67 8.74
C LEU A 95 -0.10 -14.90 9.60
N ALA A 96 -1.21 -15.59 9.34
CA ALA A 96 -1.57 -16.82 10.05
C ALA A 96 -0.64 -18.00 9.70
N ALA A 97 -0.14 -18.07 8.46
CA ALA A 97 0.78 -19.13 8.02
C ALA A 97 2.25 -18.87 8.45
N LEU A 98 2.61 -17.62 8.72
CA LEU A 98 3.99 -17.20 9.00
C LEU A 98 4.64 -17.96 10.18
N PRO A 99 3.99 -18.19 11.34
CA PRO A 99 4.60 -18.91 12.46
C PRO A 99 4.95 -20.36 12.11
N GLN A 100 4.09 -21.05 11.35
CA GLN A 100 4.33 -22.42 10.91
C GLN A 100 5.52 -22.48 9.93
N ALA A 101 5.58 -21.57 8.96
CA ALA A 101 6.71 -21.48 8.05
C ALA A 101 8.03 -21.24 8.79
N TYR A 102 8.02 -20.37 9.81
CA TYR A 102 9.17 -20.11 10.66
C TYR A 102 9.60 -21.35 11.47
N GLN A 103 8.65 -22.11 12.03
CA GLN A 103 8.95 -23.37 12.72
C GLN A 103 9.57 -24.42 11.78
N GLN A 104 9.06 -24.54 10.56
CA GLN A 104 9.62 -25.46 9.55
C GLN A 104 11.05 -25.08 9.18
N LEU A 105 11.33 -23.78 8.97
CA LEU A 105 12.67 -23.28 8.70
C LEU A 105 13.66 -23.66 9.82
N ASN A 106 13.25 -23.48 11.09
CA ASN A 106 14.11 -23.80 12.24
C ASN A 106 14.40 -25.31 12.36
N LYS A 107 13.44 -26.18 12.02
CA LYS A 107 13.65 -27.64 11.99
C LYS A 107 14.68 -28.07 10.93
N LEU A 108 14.76 -27.37 9.80
CA LEU A 108 15.75 -27.64 8.75
C LEU A 108 17.15 -27.15 9.15
N GLY A 109 17.25 -26.06 9.91
CA GLY A 109 18.52 -25.54 10.42
C GLY A 109 19.17 -26.47 11.46
N THR A 110 18.38 -27.21 12.22
CA THR A 110 18.88 -28.14 13.26
C THR A 110 19.24 -29.52 12.72
N THR A 111 18.69 -29.93 11.58
CA THR A 111 18.88 -31.29 11.03
C THR A 111 20.14 -31.46 10.17
N LYS A 112 20.81 -30.39 9.73
CA LYS A 112 22.05 -30.46 8.91
C LYS A 112 23.37 -30.56 9.71
N THR A 113 23.32 -30.67 11.04
CA THR A 113 24.52 -30.86 11.88
C THR A 113 24.64 -32.30 12.37
N LYS A 114 24.69 -33.24 11.43
CA LYS A 114 25.31 -34.56 11.66
C LYS A 114 26.03 -34.96 10.39
N ARG A 115 27.16 -34.28 10.10
CA ARG A 115 28.16 -34.87 9.20
C ARG A 115 28.63 -36.15 9.88
N GLN A 116 28.33 -37.27 9.24
CA GLN A 116 28.84 -38.59 9.61
C GLN A 116 30.37 -38.50 9.68
N SER A 117 30.91 -38.49 10.89
CA SER A 117 32.28 -38.95 11.13
C SER A 117 32.20 -40.46 11.31
N SER A 118 32.56 -41.18 10.26
CA SER A 118 32.99 -42.58 10.34
C SER A 118 34.28 -42.75 9.58
#